data_AF-A0A6B1HXW0-F1
#
_entry.id   AF-A0A6B1HXW0-F1
#
_cell.length_a   1.000
_cell.length_b   1.000
_cell.length_c   1.000
_cell.angle_alpha   90.00
_cell.angle_beta   90.00
_cell.angle_gamma   90.00
#
_symmetry.space_group_name_H-M   'P 1'
#
loop_
_entity.id
_entity.type
_entity.pdbx_description
1 polymer ?
#
loop_
_entity_poly.entity_id
_entity_poly.type
_entity_poly.pdbx_seq_one_letter_code
_entity_poly.pdbx_strand_id
1 'polypeptide(L)'
;MEPSPSAEILAVLGSIKESFFHVLPKLVVALVVLFVGWLVAWSLRALVRRVVARFSKRISAGTTAGTWQQALADKGLGRIVSSSIYWLVLLVAITVASEVVGLPVLTTYLAALAHYLPRVIAAVAVLFVGVVGGRLVSNAAMSTAFRLLPHQGQQLARLVRGIIVGAAILVAIKQLGVDVSLLTNIFLIVLAALLAGAAFAFGLGARSIIANILAMHYVNKSYDVGQRIRLGDDNGRIVRTTSTTVFVEHDEGELGIPGQQFFEERCLRVSKGESGES
;
A
#
# COMPACT_ATOMS: atom_id res chain seq x y z
N MET A 1 53.81 17.47 -59.14
CA MET A 1 52.57 17.22 -59.89
C MET A 1 51.52 16.90 -58.83
N GLU A 2 50.78 17.91 -58.37
CA GLU A 2 49.69 17.69 -57.41
C GLU A 2 48.54 16.97 -58.13
N PRO A 3 47.87 15.99 -57.49
CA PRO A 3 46.72 15.33 -58.08
C PRO A 3 45.61 16.35 -58.38
N SER A 4 44.93 16.21 -59.53
CA SER A 4 43.86 17.16 -59.89
C SER A 4 42.67 17.04 -58.91
N PRO A 5 41.98 18.14 -58.57
CA PRO A 5 40.83 18.12 -57.64
C PRO A 5 39.71 17.13 -58.05
N SER A 6 39.58 16.84 -59.34
CA SER A 6 38.64 15.86 -59.88
C SER A 6 38.99 14.40 -59.53
N ALA A 7 40.27 14.07 -59.36
CA ALA A 7 40.72 12.73 -59.00
C ALA A 7 40.41 12.41 -57.52
N GLU A 8 40.52 13.40 -56.63
CA GLU A 8 40.13 13.27 -55.22
C GLU A 8 38.61 13.10 -55.08
N ILE A 9 37.81 13.87 -55.81
CA ILE A 9 36.34 13.75 -55.79
C ILE A 9 35.89 12.38 -56.30
N LEU A 10 36.51 11.86 -57.37
CA LEU A 10 36.22 10.52 -57.89
C LEU A 10 36.64 9.41 -56.93
N ALA A 11 37.75 9.57 -56.20
CA ALA A 11 38.18 8.64 -55.16
C ALA A 11 37.22 8.64 -53.95
N VAL A 12 36.75 9.81 -53.53
CA VAL A 12 35.73 9.94 -52.47
C VAL A 12 34.39 9.37 -52.93
N LEU A 13 33.96 9.62 -54.18
CA LEU A 13 32.74 9.01 -54.72
C LEU A 13 32.86 7.48 -54.83
N GLY A 14 34.03 6.98 -55.23
CA GLY A 14 34.32 5.54 -55.32
C GLY A 14 34.25 4.85 -53.96
N SER A 15 34.87 5.45 -52.94
CA SER A 15 34.83 4.92 -51.56
C SER A 15 33.43 4.98 -50.93
N ILE A 16 32.61 5.98 -51.26
CA ILE A 16 31.19 6.03 -50.86
C ILE A 16 30.40 4.92 -51.55
N LYS A 17 30.60 4.69 -52.86
CA LYS A 17 29.91 3.64 -53.61
C LYS A 17 30.21 2.25 -53.06
N GLU A 18 31.48 1.94 -52.80
CA GLU A 18 31.87 0.65 -52.18
C GLU A 18 31.32 0.49 -50.76
N SER A 19 31.33 1.57 -49.96
CA SER A 19 30.72 1.56 -48.62
C SER A 19 29.21 1.30 -48.67
N PHE A 20 28.51 1.82 -49.69
CA PHE A 20 27.07 1.64 -49.87
C PHE A 20 26.70 0.18 -50.19
N PHE A 21 27.50 -0.49 -51.05
CA PHE A 21 27.30 -1.91 -51.36
C PHE A 21 27.58 -2.83 -50.16
N HIS A 22 28.42 -2.42 -49.21
CA HIS A 22 28.64 -3.17 -47.97
C HIS A 22 27.55 -2.98 -46.89
N VAL A 23 26.83 -1.86 -46.91
CA VAL A 23 25.76 -1.58 -45.95
C VAL A 23 24.43 -2.20 -46.38
N LEU A 24 24.21 -2.37 -47.69
CA LEU A 24 22.95 -2.90 -48.23
C LEU A 24 22.59 -4.31 -47.69
N PRO A 25 23.51 -5.29 -47.61
CA PRO A 25 23.22 -6.59 -47.00
C PRO A 25 22.92 -6.48 -45.50
N LYS A 26 23.62 -5.59 -44.78
CA LYS A 26 23.40 -5.37 -43.34
C LYS A 26 22.02 -4.78 -43.07
N LEU A 27 21.55 -3.89 -43.93
CA LEU A 27 20.20 -3.33 -43.86
C LEU A 27 19.12 -4.41 -44.03
N VAL A 28 19.32 -5.37 -44.95
CA VAL A 28 18.39 -6.49 -45.12
C VAL A 28 18.35 -7.35 -43.86
N VAL A 29 19.51 -7.71 -43.29
CA VAL A 29 19.57 -8.48 -42.04
C VAL A 29 18.91 -7.73 -40.89
N ALA A 30 19.18 -6.43 -40.75
CA ALA A 30 18.57 -5.58 -39.73
C ALA A 30 17.05 -5.50 -39.86
N LEU A 31 16.54 -5.43 -41.10
CA LEU A 31 15.10 -5.41 -41.38
C LEU A 31 14.43 -6.75 -41.00
N VAL A 32 15.09 -7.88 -41.30
CA VAL A 32 14.64 -9.21 -40.87
C VAL A 32 14.61 -9.31 -39.35
N VAL A 33 15.67 -8.86 -38.66
CA VAL A 33 15.73 -8.82 -37.19
C VAL A 33 14.58 -7.99 -36.61
N LEU A 34 14.33 -6.81 -37.19
CA LEU A 34 13.26 -5.92 -36.73
C LEU A 34 11.87 -6.54 -36.95
N PHE A 35 11.66 -7.21 -38.08
CA PHE A 35 10.42 -7.92 -38.39
C PHE A 35 10.17 -9.07 -37.40
N VAL A 36 11.18 -9.90 -37.15
CA VAL A 36 11.11 -10.99 -36.17
C VAL A 36 10.85 -10.44 -34.76
N GLY A 37 11.59 -9.40 -34.36
CA GLY A 37 11.42 -8.76 -33.06
C GLY A 37 10.03 -8.16 -32.86
N TRP A 38 9.47 -7.53 -33.89
CA TRP A 38 8.09 -7.02 -33.87
C TRP A 38 7.07 -8.16 -33.72
N LEU A 39 7.24 -9.27 -34.45
CA LEU A 39 6.36 -10.44 -34.33
C LEU A 39 6.41 -11.05 -32.93
N VAL A 40 7.60 -11.15 -32.33
CA VAL A 40 7.79 -11.61 -30.95
C VAL A 40 7.13 -10.65 -29.96
N ALA A 41 7.33 -9.33 -30.12
CA ALA A 41 6.74 -8.31 -29.26
C ALA A 41 5.21 -8.36 -29.29
N TRP A 42 4.62 -8.50 -30.47
CA TRP A 42 3.18 -8.65 -30.66
C TRP A 42 2.64 -9.92 -29.99
N SER A 43 3.35 -11.05 -30.15
CA SER A 43 2.99 -12.33 -29.56
C SER A 43 3.06 -12.31 -28.03
N LEU A 44 4.16 -11.78 -27.46
CA LEU A 44 4.33 -11.64 -26.02
C LEU A 44 3.26 -10.73 -25.41
N ARG A 45 2.97 -9.60 -26.06
CA ARG A 45 1.91 -8.68 -25.62
C ARG A 45 0.56 -9.39 -25.52
N ALA A 46 0.21 -10.19 -26.54
CA ALA A 46 -1.03 -10.95 -26.54
C ALA A 46 -1.05 -12.01 -25.42
N LEU A 47 0.06 -12.73 -25.22
CA LEU A 47 0.20 -13.73 -24.17
C LEU A 47 0.04 -13.11 -22.77
N VAL A 48 0.75 -12.03 -22.49
CA VAL A 48 0.70 -11.32 -21.21
C VAL A 48 -0.72 -10.83 -20.93
N ARG A 49 -1.40 -10.22 -21.92
CA ARG A 49 -2.80 -9.81 -21.76
C ARG A 49 -3.71 -10.97 -21.38
N ARG A 50 -3.54 -12.14 -22.02
CA ARG A 50 -4.32 -13.35 -21.71
C ARG A 50 -4.03 -13.85 -20.30
N VAL A 51 -2.77 -13.88 -19.88
CA VAL A 51 -2.38 -14.33 -18.53
C VAL A 51 -2.96 -13.40 -17.47
N VAL A 52 -2.80 -12.08 -17.62
CA VAL A 52 -3.34 -11.09 -16.68
C VAL A 52 -4.86 -11.16 -16.62
N ALA A 53 -5.56 -11.28 -17.76
CA ALA A 53 -7.01 -11.41 -17.80
C ALA A 53 -7.54 -12.72 -17.19
N ARG A 54 -6.79 -13.83 -17.26
CA ARG A 54 -7.16 -15.08 -16.58
C ARG A 54 -6.94 -14.98 -15.08
N PHE A 55 -5.84 -14.36 -14.66
CA PHE A 55 -5.52 -14.18 -13.24
C PHE A 55 -6.53 -13.26 -12.55
N SER A 56 -6.92 -12.17 -13.22
CA SER A 56 -7.97 -11.28 -12.72
C SER A 56 -9.31 -12.00 -12.56
N LYS A 57 -9.72 -12.81 -13.56
CA LYS A 57 -10.96 -13.62 -13.49
C LYS A 57 -10.96 -14.66 -12.37
N ARG A 58 -9.80 -15.27 -12.06
CA ARG A 58 -9.68 -16.24 -10.96
C ARG A 58 -9.73 -15.60 -9.58
N ILE A 59 -9.08 -14.45 -9.41
CA ILE A 59 -9.15 -13.69 -8.16
C ILE A 59 -10.56 -13.16 -7.93
N SER A 60 -11.31 -12.87 -9.00
CA SER A 60 -12.66 -12.35 -8.87
C SER A 60 -13.71 -13.33 -8.38
N ALA A 61 -13.48 -14.63 -8.52
CA ALA A 61 -14.42 -15.65 -8.07
C ALA A 61 -14.46 -15.82 -6.53
N GLY A 62 -13.53 -15.24 -5.79
CA GLY A 62 -13.38 -15.46 -4.34
C GLY A 62 -13.60 -14.24 -3.43
N THR A 63 -13.87 -13.03 -3.96
CA THR A 63 -13.99 -11.82 -3.13
C THR A 63 -15.13 -10.89 -3.60
N THR A 64 -16.04 -10.56 -2.69
CA THR A 64 -17.20 -9.64 -2.83
C THR A 64 -16.82 -8.15 -3.00
N ALA A 65 -15.57 -7.85 -3.36
CA ALA A 65 -15.07 -6.49 -3.46
C ALA A 65 -14.99 -6.03 -4.92
N GLY A 66 -16.15 -5.69 -5.51
CA GLY A 66 -16.30 -5.24 -6.90
C GLY A 66 -15.47 -4.00 -7.29
N THR A 67 -14.90 -3.28 -6.33
CA THR A 67 -14.04 -2.12 -6.55
C THR A 67 -12.59 -2.46 -6.92
N TRP A 68 -12.07 -3.62 -6.48
CA TRP A 68 -10.71 -4.05 -6.82
C TRP A 68 -10.60 -4.55 -8.26
N GLN A 69 -11.65 -5.22 -8.73
CA GLN A 69 -11.62 -5.95 -10.00
C GLN A 69 -11.66 -5.02 -11.20
N GLN A 70 -12.49 -3.97 -11.22
CA GLN A 70 -12.52 -3.05 -12.36
C GLN A 70 -11.24 -2.20 -12.48
N ALA A 71 -10.57 -1.88 -11.36
CA ALA A 71 -9.32 -1.11 -11.36
C ALA A 71 -8.10 -1.97 -11.76
N LEU A 72 -7.98 -3.20 -11.23
CA LEU A 72 -6.89 -4.13 -11.55
C LEU A 72 -7.08 -4.83 -12.90
N ALA A 73 -8.31 -5.23 -13.25
CA ALA A 73 -8.57 -6.13 -14.38
C ALA A 73 -8.81 -5.41 -15.71
N ASP A 74 -9.54 -4.28 -15.74
CA ASP A 74 -10.17 -3.85 -17.00
C ASP A 74 -9.64 -2.56 -17.64
N LYS A 75 -9.01 -1.63 -16.91
CA LYS A 75 -8.67 -0.32 -17.53
C LYS A 75 -7.20 0.12 -17.47
N GLY A 76 -6.39 -0.34 -16.52
CA GLY A 76 -5.03 0.21 -16.30
C GLY A 76 -3.89 -0.81 -16.41
N LEU A 77 -3.70 -1.64 -15.39
CA LEU A 77 -2.47 -2.40 -15.19
C LEU A 77 -2.16 -3.41 -16.29
N GLY A 78 -3.10 -4.27 -16.67
CA GLY A 78 -2.86 -5.25 -17.73
C GLY A 78 -2.49 -4.59 -19.07
N ARG A 79 -3.06 -3.40 -19.34
CA ARG A 79 -2.73 -2.59 -20.51
C ARG A 79 -1.33 -1.99 -20.39
N ILE A 80 -0.99 -1.41 -19.23
CA ILE A 80 0.34 -0.85 -18.96
C ILE A 80 1.39 -1.94 -19.08
N VAL A 81 1.29 -3.03 -18.32
CA VAL A 81 2.26 -4.14 -18.30
C VAL A 81 2.44 -4.78 -19.69
N SER A 82 1.34 -5.07 -20.39
CA SER A 82 1.46 -5.65 -21.74
C SER A 82 2.02 -4.68 -22.78
N SER A 83 1.70 -3.38 -22.67
CA SER A 83 2.28 -2.34 -23.54
C SER A 83 3.76 -2.16 -23.23
N SER A 84 4.14 -2.21 -21.97
CA SER A 84 5.52 -2.12 -21.51
C SER A 84 6.39 -3.26 -22.03
N ILE A 85 5.90 -4.50 -21.98
CA ILE A 85 6.62 -5.66 -22.54
C ILE A 85 6.78 -5.53 -24.05
N TYR A 86 5.73 -5.08 -24.75
CA TYR A 86 5.81 -4.80 -26.19
C TYR A 86 6.92 -3.80 -26.51
N TRP A 87 6.95 -2.66 -25.83
CA TRP A 87 7.97 -1.63 -26.04
C TRP A 87 9.37 -2.11 -25.68
N LEU A 88 9.52 -2.91 -24.62
CA LEU A 88 10.81 -3.48 -24.22
C LEU A 88 11.36 -4.41 -25.31
N VAL A 89 10.55 -5.38 -25.77
CA VAL A 89 10.97 -6.33 -26.81
C VAL A 89 11.28 -5.59 -28.12
N LEU A 90 10.44 -4.62 -28.49
CA LEU A 90 10.68 -3.80 -29.68
C LEU A 90 11.99 -3.02 -29.58
N LEU A 91 12.27 -2.42 -28.42
CA LEU A 91 13.46 -1.61 -28.21
C LEU A 91 14.74 -2.48 -28.20
N VAL A 92 14.67 -3.69 -27.65
CA VAL A 92 15.74 -4.70 -27.79
C VAL A 92 15.95 -5.06 -29.26
N ALA A 93 14.88 -5.30 -30.03
CA ALA A 93 15.00 -5.60 -31.45
C ALA A 93 15.64 -4.44 -32.25
N ILE A 94 15.29 -3.20 -31.95
CA ILE A 94 15.91 -2.02 -32.56
C ILE A 94 17.39 -1.91 -32.16
N THR A 95 17.74 -2.27 -30.92
CA THR A 95 19.13 -2.29 -30.44
C THR A 95 19.96 -3.28 -31.25
N VAL A 96 19.49 -4.52 -31.40
CA VAL A 96 20.17 -5.56 -32.19
C VAL A 96 20.24 -5.17 -33.67
N ALA A 97 19.17 -4.60 -34.23
CA ALA A 97 19.19 -4.10 -35.60
C ALA A 97 20.23 -2.97 -35.80
N SER A 98 20.36 -2.06 -34.82
CA SER A 98 21.35 -0.98 -34.85
C SER A 98 22.79 -1.50 -34.78
N GLU A 99 23.01 -2.57 -34.02
CA GLU A 99 24.29 -3.27 -33.92
C GLU A 99 24.68 -3.91 -35.27
N VAL A 100 23.73 -4.60 -35.92
CA VAL A 100 23.93 -5.20 -37.25
C VAL A 100 24.28 -4.16 -38.32
N VAL A 101 23.62 -3.00 -38.29
CA VAL A 101 23.93 -1.89 -39.21
C VAL A 101 25.30 -1.28 -38.92
N GLY A 102 25.82 -1.41 -37.70
CA GLY A 102 27.11 -0.88 -37.28
C GLY A 102 27.02 0.54 -36.69
N LEU A 103 25.97 0.82 -35.92
CA LEU A 103 25.76 2.10 -35.22
C LEU A 103 26.06 1.95 -33.71
N PRO A 104 27.33 1.87 -33.27
CA PRO A 104 27.68 1.54 -31.89
C PRO A 104 27.21 2.59 -30.88
N VAL A 105 27.26 3.87 -31.26
CA VAL A 105 26.78 4.98 -30.43
C VAL A 105 25.28 4.83 -30.18
N LEU A 106 24.48 4.63 -31.24
CA LEU A 106 23.04 4.43 -31.13
C LEU A 106 22.71 3.17 -30.31
N THR A 107 23.41 2.08 -30.56
CA THR A 107 23.25 0.81 -29.83
C THR A 107 23.45 0.99 -28.34
N THR A 108 24.47 1.75 -27.94
CA THR A 108 24.76 2.04 -26.52
C THR A 108 23.61 2.80 -25.84
N TYR A 109 23.10 3.85 -26.49
CA TYR A 109 21.97 4.62 -25.95
C TYR A 109 20.67 3.80 -25.92
N LEU A 110 20.40 3.01 -26.95
CA LEU A 110 19.23 2.13 -26.98
C LEU A 110 19.31 1.04 -25.91
N ALA A 111 20.47 0.41 -25.70
CA ALA A 111 20.67 -0.55 -24.61
C ALA A 111 20.45 0.09 -23.23
N ALA A 112 20.95 1.31 -23.01
CA ALA A 112 20.70 2.05 -21.78
C ALA A 112 19.20 2.33 -21.57
N LEU A 113 18.48 2.72 -22.61
CA LEU A 113 17.03 2.90 -22.57
C LEU A 113 16.29 1.58 -22.29
N ALA A 114 16.74 0.46 -22.86
CA ALA A 114 16.19 -0.86 -22.61
C ALA A 114 16.30 -1.26 -21.15
N HIS A 115 17.43 -0.96 -20.51
CA HIS A 115 17.65 -1.21 -19.08
C HIS A 115 16.87 -0.25 -18.18
N TYR A 116 16.64 0.99 -18.61
CA TYR A 116 15.87 1.97 -17.85
C TYR A 116 14.36 1.68 -17.87
N LEU A 117 13.84 1.12 -18.97
CA LEU A 117 12.41 0.88 -19.13
C LEU A 117 11.79 -0.01 -18.02
N PRO A 118 12.38 -1.16 -17.62
CA PRO A 118 11.94 -1.94 -16.46
C PRO A 118 11.77 -1.12 -15.17
N ARG A 119 12.68 -0.17 -14.93
CA ARG A 119 12.63 0.70 -13.75
C ARG A 119 11.42 1.61 -13.78
N VAL A 120 11.15 2.24 -14.92
CA VAL A 120 9.95 3.08 -15.11
C VAL A 120 8.67 2.28 -14.88
N ILE A 121 8.61 1.05 -15.40
CA ILE A 121 7.45 0.17 -15.25
C ILE A 121 7.21 -0.16 -13.78
N ALA A 122 8.27 -0.52 -13.06
CA ALA A 122 8.19 -0.81 -11.64
C ALA A 122 7.77 0.43 -10.83
N ALA A 123 8.26 1.63 -11.17
CA ALA A 123 7.83 2.88 -10.52
C ALA A 123 6.32 3.14 -10.70
N VAL A 124 5.81 2.98 -11.93
CA VAL A 124 4.37 3.11 -12.23
C VAL A 124 3.55 2.05 -11.50
N ALA A 125 4.04 0.81 -11.44
CA ALA A 125 3.38 -0.27 -10.73
C ALA A 125 3.28 0.01 -9.22
N VAL A 126 4.36 0.48 -8.59
CA VAL A 126 4.38 0.89 -7.18
C VAL A 126 3.39 2.03 -6.93
N LEU A 127 3.37 3.07 -7.78
CA LEU A 127 2.40 4.17 -7.64
C LEU A 127 0.95 3.66 -7.75
N PHE A 128 0.68 2.77 -8.70
CA PHE A 128 -0.64 2.18 -8.84
C PHE A 128 -1.06 1.43 -7.57
N VAL A 129 -0.17 0.57 -7.06
CA VAL A 129 -0.40 -0.18 -5.81
C VAL A 129 -0.60 0.77 -4.64
N GLY A 130 0.21 1.82 -4.52
CA GLY A 130 0.09 2.82 -3.46
C GLY A 130 -1.22 3.60 -3.50
N VAL A 131 -1.66 4.06 -4.67
CA VAL A 131 -2.92 4.80 -4.82
C VAL A 131 -4.13 3.91 -4.55
N VAL A 132 -4.11 2.68 -5.06
CA VAL A 132 -5.21 1.72 -4.85
C VAL A 132 -5.21 1.26 -3.40
N GLY A 133 -4.11 0.68 -2.92
CA GLY A 133 -3.93 0.21 -1.54
C GLY A 133 -4.22 1.29 -0.51
N GLY A 134 -3.77 2.52 -0.75
CA GLY A 134 -4.04 3.66 0.12
C GLY A 134 -5.53 3.98 0.29
N ARG A 135 -6.33 3.85 -0.77
CA ARG A 135 -7.80 4.01 -0.67
C ARG A 135 -8.43 2.90 0.17
N LEU A 136 -7.92 1.69 0.08
CA LEU A 136 -8.51 0.53 0.74
C LEU A 136 -8.23 0.52 2.23
N VAL A 137 -6.97 0.76 2.60
CA VAL A 137 -6.58 0.92 4.00
C VAL A 137 -7.30 2.13 4.60
N SER A 138 -7.41 3.23 3.86
CA SER A 138 -8.20 4.41 4.27
C SER A 138 -9.68 4.09 4.48
N ASN A 139 -10.30 3.30 3.59
CA ASN A 139 -11.72 2.94 3.72
C ASN A 139 -11.96 1.98 4.89
N ALA A 140 -11.04 1.03 5.13
CA ALA A 140 -11.08 0.14 6.29
C ALA A 140 -10.86 0.91 7.61
N ALA A 141 -9.96 1.91 7.60
CA ALA A 141 -9.79 2.82 8.72
C ALA A 141 -11.06 3.64 8.96
N MET A 142 -11.71 4.13 7.90
CA MET A 142 -12.95 4.89 8.00
C MET A 142 -14.10 4.06 8.58
N SER A 143 -14.29 2.81 8.14
CA SER A 143 -15.37 1.95 8.62
C SER A 143 -15.22 1.58 10.12
N THR A 144 -13.99 1.55 10.62
CA THR A 144 -13.69 1.35 12.04
C THR A 144 -13.87 2.65 12.82
N ALA A 145 -13.35 3.77 12.30
CA ALA A 145 -13.41 5.07 12.96
C ALA A 145 -14.84 5.61 13.09
N PHE A 146 -15.71 5.37 12.11
CA PHE A 146 -17.11 5.81 12.16
C PHE A 146 -17.91 5.17 13.29
N ARG A 147 -17.50 3.99 13.76
CA ARG A 147 -18.11 3.31 14.93
C ARG A 147 -17.76 3.99 16.25
N LEU A 148 -16.68 4.78 16.28
CA LEU A 148 -16.12 5.36 17.51
C LEU A 148 -16.23 6.90 17.55
N LEU A 149 -16.04 7.59 16.42
CA LEU A 149 -15.99 9.06 16.32
C LEU A 149 -16.59 9.56 14.98
N PRO A 150 -17.92 9.78 14.89
CA PRO A 150 -18.64 10.09 13.64
C PRO A 150 -18.13 11.33 12.89
N HIS A 151 -17.67 12.35 13.63
CA HIS A 151 -17.22 13.61 13.03
C HIS A 151 -15.74 13.63 12.61
N GLN A 152 -14.89 12.74 13.14
CA GLN A 152 -13.42 12.79 12.92
C GLN A 152 -12.87 11.69 11.99
N GLY A 153 -13.65 10.65 11.68
CA GLY A 153 -13.17 9.50 10.89
C GLY A 153 -12.67 9.85 9.47
N GLN A 154 -13.24 10.88 8.82
CA GLN A 154 -12.83 11.28 7.47
C GLN A 154 -11.44 11.93 7.43
N GLN A 155 -11.03 12.63 8.48
CA GLN A 155 -9.71 13.28 8.54
C GLN A 155 -8.62 12.23 8.74
N LEU A 156 -8.85 11.26 9.62
CA LEU A 156 -7.93 10.14 9.84
C LEU A 156 -7.74 9.30 8.57
N ALA A 157 -8.83 8.99 7.86
CA ALA A 157 -8.79 8.24 6.60
C ALA A 157 -7.94 8.98 5.53
N ARG A 158 -8.14 10.30 5.41
CA ARG A 158 -7.33 11.14 4.51
C ARG A 158 -5.85 11.13 4.88
N LEU A 159 -5.53 11.18 6.17
CA LEU A 159 -4.15 11.18 6.66
C LEU A 159 -3.46 9.83 6.37
N VAL A 160 -4.12 8.71 6.64
CA VAL A 160 -3.63 7.35 6.31
C VAL A 160 -3.39 7.21 4.81
N ARG A 161 -4.35 7.66 3.98
CA ARG A 161 -4.18 7.65 2.52
C ARG A 161 -2.99 8.49 2.08
N GLY A 162 -2.81 9.68 2.68
CA GLY A 162 -1.70 10.58 2.39
C GLY A 162 -0.34 9.93 2.68
N ILE A 163 -0.21 9.27 3.84
CA ILE A 163 1.01 8.54 4.23
C ILE A 163 1.32 7.43 3.21
N ILE A 164 0.33 6.61 2.85
CA ILE A 164 0.55 5.47 1.93
C ILE A 164 0.94 5.95 0.53
N VAL A 165 0.26 6.98 0.01
CA VAL A 165 0.58 7.55 -1.31
C VAL A 165 1.94 8.25 -1.28
N GLY A 166 2.26 8.98 -0.21
CA GLY A 166 3.57 9.60 -0.02
C GLY A 166 4.69 8.56 -0.02
N ALA A 167 4.54 7.48 0.75
CA ALA A 167 5.50 6.37 0.75
C ALA A 167 5.65 5.73 -0.65
N ALA A 168 4.56 5.51 -1.36
CA ALA A 168 4.59 4.95 -2.71
C ALA A 168 5.31 5.86 -3.72
N ILE A 169 5.17 7.19 -3.58
CA ILE A 169 5.91 8.16 -4.40
C ILE A 169 7.41 8.03 -4.13
N LEU A 170 7.83 7.98 -2.86
CA LEU A 170 9.25 7.82 -2.51
C LEU A 170 9.84 6.53 -3.09
N VAL A 171 9.12 5.41 -2.95
CA VAL A 171 9.56 4.13 -3.52
C VAL A 171 9.60 4.17 -5.05
N ALA A 172 8.64 4.85 -5.69
CA ALA A 172 8.64 5.01 -7.14
C ALA A 172 9.82 5.86 -7.63
N ILE A 173 10.16 6.95 -6.94
CA ILE A 173 11.33 7.77 -7.26
C ILE A 173 12.61 6.96 -7.07
N LYS A 174 12.73 6.19 -5.98
CA LYS A 174 13.85 5.26 -5.76
C LYS A 174 14.00 4.28 -6.92
N GLN A 175 12.88 3.76 -7.44
CA GLN A 175 12.88 2.82 -8.54
C GLN A 175 13.39 3.44 -9.85
N LEU A 176 13.16 4.74 -10.07
CA LEU A 176 13.73 5.49 -11.21
C LEU A 176 15.27 5.65 -11.12
N GLY A 177 15.89 5.22 -10.02
CA GLY A 177 17.33 5.32 -9.82
C GLY A 177 17.79 6.64 -9.22
N VAL A 178 16.85 7.47 -8.75
CA VAL A 178 17.16 8.67 -7.97
C VAL A 178 17.46 8.25 -6.53
N ASP A 179 18.59 8.70 -5.99
CA ASP A 179 18.90 8.48 -4.58
C ASP A 179 17.98 9.33 -3.71
N VAL A 180 17.03 8.67 -3.06
CA VAL A 180 16.09 9.26 -2.11
C VAL A 180 16.30 8.71 -0.70
N SER A 181 17.49 8.20 -0.38
CA SER A 181 17.81 7.62 0.93
C SER A 181 17.52 8.61 2.06
N LEU A 182 18.00 9.86 1.92
CA LEU A 182 17.74 10.94 2.87
C LEU A 182 16.23 11.19 3.06
N LEU A 183 15.50 11.31 1.95
CA LEU A 183 14.07 11.61 1.99
C LEU A 183 13.26 10.44 2.58
N THR A 184 13.66 9.21 2.30
CA THR A 184 13.07 7.99 2.87
C THR A 184 13.31 7.91 4.37
N ASN A 185 14.53 8.20 4.83
CA ASN A 185 14.86 8.19 6.25
C ASN A 185 14.09 9.26 7.03
N ILE A 186 14.01 10.49 6.50
CA ILE A 186 13.20 11.56 7.11
C ILE A 186 11.73 11.15 7.18
N PHE A 187 11.19 10.59 6.09
CA PHE A 187 9.81 10.11 6.07
C PHE A 187 9.57 9.01 7.13
N LEU A 188 10.48 8.05 7.26
CA LEU A 188 10.38 6.99 8.26
C LEU A 188 10.48 7.51 9.69
N ILE A 189 11.38 8.47 9.96
CA ILE A 189 11.53 9.09 11.28
C ILE A 189 10.26 9.86 11.66
N VAL A 190 9.73 10.67 10.74
CA VAL A 190 8.48 11.43 10.97
C VAL A 190 7.31 10.48 11.19
N LEU A 191 7.17 9.44 10.36
CA LEU A 191 6.13 8.43 10.51
C LEU A 191 6.25 7.69 11.85
N ALA A 192 7.46 7.29 12.23
CA ALA A 192 7.73 6.60 13.49
C ALA A 192 7.37 7.49 14.69
N ALA A 193 7.78 8.76 14.68
CA ALA A 193 7.43 9.73 15.72
C ALA A 193 5.92 9.93 15.85
N LEU A 194 5.22 10.04 14.72
CA LEU A 194 3.77 10.24 14.67
C LEU A 194 3.03 9.00 15.20
N LEU A 195 3.45 7.80 14.79
CA LEU A 195 2.88 6.55 15.27
C LEU A 195 3.19 6.29 16.75
N ALA A 196 4.41 6.59 17.20
CA ALA A 196 4.79 6.49 18.61
C ALA A 196 3.96 7.46 19.47
N GLY A 197 3.84 8.72 19.05
CA GLY A 197 3.01 9.71 19.72
C GLY A 197 1.55 9.28 19.82
N ALA A 198 0.98 8.75 18.72
CA ALA A 198 -0.36 8.18 18.73
C ALA A 198 -0.47 7.00 19.71
N ALA A 199 0.49 6.06 19.69
CA ALA A 199 0.51 4.91 20.59
C ALA A 199 0.56 5.33 22.06
N PHE A 200 1.37 6.34 22.42
CA PHE A 200 1.42 6.88 23.77
C PHE A 200 0.11 7.57 24.17
N ALA A 201 -0.46 8.39 23.27
CA ALA A 201 -1.73 9.07 23.54
C ALA A 201 -2.87 8.07 23.78
N PHE A 202 -2.97 7.03 22.94
CA PHE A 202 -3.95 5.96 23.13
C PHE A 202 -3.66 5.12 24.38
N GLY A 203 -2.41 4.74 24.62
CA GLY A 203 -2.03 3.92 25.77
C GLY A 203 -2.31 4.59 27.10
N LEU A 204 -1.93 5.87 27.23
CA LEU A 204 -2.20 6.65 28.44
C LEU A 204 -3.70 7.00 28.57
N GLY A 205 -4.37 7.35 27.47
CA GLY A 205 -5.79 7.71 27.48
C GLY A 205 -6.74 6.55 27.75
N ALA A 206 -6.40 5.33 27.32
CA ALA A 206 -7.24 4.15 27.52
C ALA A 206 -7.04 3.48 28.90
N ARG A 207 -6.07 3.91 29.70
CA ARG A 207 -5.70 3.27 30.98
C ARG A 207 -6.90 3.08 31.91
N SER A 208 -7.72 4.11 32.10
CA SER A 208 -8.88 4.07 33.00
C SER A 208 -9.99 3.13 32.50
N ILE A 209 -10.24 3.12 31.18
CA ILE A 209 -11.23 2.23 30.57
C ILE A 209 -10.79 0.77 30.70
N ILE A 210 -9.53 0.47 30.39
CA ILE A 210 -8.97 -0.88 30.51
C ILE A 210 -8.96 -1.35 31.96
N ALA A 211 -8.60 -0.48 32.91
CA ALA A 211 -8.65 -0.79 34.34
C ALA A 211 -10.07 -1.17 34.79
N ASN A 212 -11.08 -0.40 34.39
CA ASN A 212 -12.48 -0.72 34.68
C ASN A 212 -12.94 -2.05 34.05
N ILE A 213 -12.56 -2.33 32.80
CA ILE A 213 -12.92 -3.59 32.12
C ILE A 213 -12.30 -4.80 32.84
N LEU A 214 -11.02 -4.72 33.19
CA LEU A 214 -10.33 -5.78 33.92
C LEU A 214 -10.92 -5.98 35.31
N ALA A 215 -11.21 -4.88 36.00
CA ALA A 215 -11.84 -4.94 37.32
C ALA A 215 -13.21 -5.61 37.26
N MET A 216 -14.05 -5.23 36.29
CA MET A 216 -15.38 -5.83 36.11
C MET A 216 -15.34 -7.33 35.81
N HIS A 217 -14.28 -7.84 35.17
CA HIS A 217 -14.12 -9.28 34.97
C HIS A 217 -14.08 -10.07 36.29
N TYR A 218 -13.47 -9.50 37.33
CA TYR A 218 -13.42 -10.12 38.66
C TYR A 218 -14.68 -9.82 39.47
N VAL A 219 -15.21 -8.59 39.39
CA VAL A 219 -16.44 -8.21 40.09
C VAL A 219 -17.60 -9.11 39.67
N ASN A 220 -17.76 -9.36 38.37
CA ASN A 220 -18.81 -10.23 37.84
C ASN A 220 -18.61 -11.72 38.19
N LYS A 221 -17.43 -12.12 38.69
CA LYS A 221 -17.19 -13.48 39.22
C LYS A 221 -17.44 -13.56 40.73
N SER A 222 -17.28 -12.45 41.44
CA SER A 222 -17.33 -12.41 42.91
C SER A 222 -18.67 -11.96 43.46
N TYR A 223 -19.48 -11.26 42.66
CA TYR A 223 -20.74 -10.66 43.08
C TYR A 223 -21.85 -10.95 42.06
N ASP A 224 -23.03 -11.29 42.57
CA ASP A 224 -24.22 -11.58 41.76
C ASP A 224 -25.19 -10.39 41.75
N VAL A 225 -25.93 -10.24 40.64
CA VAL A 225 -27.02 -9.28 40.55
C VAL A 225 -28.08 -9.61 41.61
N GLY A 226 -28.54 -8.58 42.31
CA GLY A 226 -29.49 -8.69 43.42
C GLY A 226 -28.85 -8.85 44.80
N GLN A 227 -27.52 -8.93 44.89
CA GLN A 227 -26.79 -8.97 46.16
C GLN A 227 -26.68 -7.57 46.78
N ARG A 228 -26.78 -7.46 48.11
CA ARG A 228 -26.48 -6.21 48.82
C ARG A 228 -24.99 -6.09 49.10
N ILE A 229 -24.43 -4.96 48.73
CA ILE A 229 -23.03 -4.63 48.93
C ILE A 229 -22.92 -3.26 49.59
N ARG A 230 -21.88 -3.10 50.40
CA ARG A 230 -21.43 -1.79 50.87
C ARG A 230 -20.02 -1.57 50.36
N LEU A 231 -19.82 -0.51 49.60
CA LEU A 231 -18.53 -0.10 49.08
C LEU A 231 -18.24 1.31 49.59
N GLY A 232 -17.27 1.42 50.50
CA GLY A 232 -17.04 2.67 51.23
C GLY A 232 -18.28 3.09 52.03
N ASP A 233 -18.81 4.27 51.69
CA ASP A 233 -20.01 4.85 52.30
C ASP A 233 -21.29 4.50 51.53
N ASP A 234 -21.17 4.02 50.29
CA ASP A 234 -22.31 3.66 49.46
C ASP A 234 -22.82 2.25 49.81
N ASN A 235 -24.10 2.14 50.11
CA ASN A 235 -24.76 0.86 50.41
C ASN A 235 -25.98 0.68 49.53
N GLY A 236 -26.12 -0.50 48.95
CA GLY A 236 -27.32 -0.82 48.18
C GLY A 236 -27.27 -2.19 47.52
N ARG A 237 -28.30 -2.46 46.72
CA ARG A 237 -28.44 -3.73 46.01
C ARG A 237 -27.94 -3.60 44.58
N ILE A 238 -27.13 -4.55 44.12
CA ILE A 238 -26.68 -4.59 42.72
C ILE A 238 -27.90 -4.80 41.81
N VAL A 239 -28.20 -3.82 40.96
CA VAL A 239 -29.32 -3.87 40.01
C VAL A 239 -28.86 -4.47 38.69
N ARG A 240 -27.71 -4.04 38.19
CA ARG A 240 -27.12 -4.55 36.95
C ARG A 240 -25.63 -4.23 36.88
N THR A 241 -24.95 -4.89 35.95
CA THR A 241 -23.52 -4.71 35.68
C THR A 241 -23.30 -4.48 34.18
N THR A 242 -22.48 -3.51 33.82
CA THR A 242 -21.92 -3.36 32.47
C THR A 242 -20.46 -3.80 32.45
N SER A 243 -19.83 -3.73 31.27
CA SER A 243 -18.41 -4.04 31.10
C SER A 243 -17.46 -3.11 31.88
N THR A 244 -17.93 -1.99 32.43
CA THR A 244 -17.08 -0.99 33.12
C THR A 244 -17.60 -0.55 34.48
N THR A 245 -18.86 -0.83 34.82
CA THR A 245 -19.57 -0.17 35.93
C THR A 245 -20.58 -1.13 36.53
N VAL A 246 -20.71 -1.12 37.86
CA VAL A 246 -21.80 -1.77 38.60
C VAL A 246 -22.82 -0.70 38.97
N PHE A 247 -24.11 -0.97 38.72
CA PHE A 247 -25.18 -0.09 39.14
C PHE A 247 -25.84 -0.64 40.39
N VAL A 248 -25.91 0.19 41.42
CA VAL A 248 -26.43 -0.14 42.74
C VAL A 248 -27.65 0.74 43.02
N GLU A 249 -28.68 0.18 43.64
CA GLU A 249 -29.87 0.91 44.07
C GLU A 249 -29.52 1.93 45.16
N HIS A 250 -29.92 3.19 44.95
CA HIS A 250 -29.70 4.33 45.85
C HIS A 250 -31.00 5.14 45.96
N ASP A 251 -31.15 5.96 47.00
CA ASP A 251 -32.40 6.67 47.33
C ASP A 251 -32.89 7.60 46.20
N GLU A 252 -31.98 8.12 45.38
CA GLU A 252 -32.26 9.02 44.24
C GLU A 252 -32.29 8.31 42.87
N GLY A 253 -32.00 7.00 42.82
CA GLY A 253 -31.95 6.22 41.56
C GLY A 253 -30.86 5.14 41.52
N GLU A 254 -30.35 4.84 40.31
CA GLU A 254 -29.22 3.91 40.14
C GLU A 254 -27.88 4.65 40.27
N LEU A 255 -27.09 4.33 41.30
CA LEU A 255 -25.72 4.82 41.45
C LEU A 255 -24.75 3.93 40.67
N GLY A 256 -24.01 4.52 39.73
CA GLY A 256 -23.02 3.81 38.92
C GLY A 256 -21.61 3.87 39.52
N ILE A 257 -21.11 2.72 39.99
CA ILE A 257 -19.78 2.57 40.57
C ILE A 257 -18.82 1.95 39.53
N PRO A 258 -17.79 2.67 39.04
CA PRO A 258 -16.77 2.13 38.17
C PRO A 258 -16.07 0.91 38.76
N GLY A 259 -15.79 -0.10 37.92
CA GLY A 259 -15.19 -1.36 38.37
C GLY A 259 -13.87 -1.18 39.14
N GLN A 260 -13.04 -0.20 38.76
CA GLN A 260 -11.77 0.07 39.44
C GLN A 260 -11.95 0.42 40.92
N GLN A 261 -13.06 1.07 41.32
CA GLN A 261 -13.31 1.43 42.72
C GLN A 261 -13.52 0.21 43.62
N PHE A 262 -13.99 -0.92 43.09
CA PHE A 262 -14.12 -2.17 43.84
C PHE A 262 -12.77 -2.75 44.30
N PHE A 263 -11.66 -2.29 43.71
CA PHE A 263 -10.31 -2.68 44.08
C PHE A 263 -9.60 -1.62 44.94
N GLU A 264 -10.02 -0.37 44.86
CA GLU A 264 -9.46 0.74 45.66
C GLU A 264 -10.14 0.82 47.03
N GLU A 265 -11.42 0.47 47.11
CA GLU A 265 -12.21 0.53 48.34
C GLU A 265 -12.59 -0.86 48.84
N ARG A 266 -12.81 -0.98 50.16
CA ARG A 266 -13.23 -2.25 50.76
C ARG A 266 -14.70 -2.51 50.46
N CYS A 267 -14.99 -3.64 49.80
CA CYS A 267 -16.35 -4.08 49.53
C CYS A 267 -16.81 -5.12 50.57
N LEU A 268 -17.86 -4.81 51.32
CA LEU A 268 -18.50 -5.70 52.28
C LEU A 268 -19.76 -6.32 51.66
N ARG A 269 -19.86 -7.66 51.73
CA ARG A 269 -21.08 -8.38 51.39
C ARG A 269 -21.99 -8.39 52.61
N VAL A 270 -23.12 -7.69 52.53
CA VAL A 270 -24.09 -7.66 53.63
C VAL A 270 -24.98 -8.90 53.51
N SER A 271 -24.66 -9.94 54.29
CA SER A 271 -25.55 -11.08 54.48
C SER A 271 -26.75 -10.64 55.31
N LYS A 272 -27.95 -10.99 54.88
CA LYS A 272 -29.17 -10.71 55.64
C LYS A 272 -29.12 -11.57 56.92
N GLY A 273 -28.70 -10.96 58.03
CA GLY A 273 -28.53 -11.66 59.30
C GLY A 273 -27.98 -10.76 60.39
N GLU A 274 -28.79 -9.78 60.81
CA GLU A 274 -28.84 -9.25 62.17
C GLU A 274 -30.13 -8.40 62.31
N SER A 275 -31.27 -9.07 62.16
CA SER A 275 -32.44 -8.71 62.95
C SER A 275 -32.20 -9.23 64.36
N GLY A 276 -31.35 -8.52 65.11
CA GLY A 276 -31.31 -8.59 66.56
C GLY A 276 -32.41 -7.69 67.10
N GLU A 277 -33.65 -8.18 67.07
CA GLU A 277 -34.63 -7.76 68.06
C GLU A 277 -34.16 -8.27 69.42
N SER A 278 -33.82 -7.35 70.32
CA SER A 278 -34.18 -7.32 71.75
C SER A 278 -33.49 -6.14 72.41
#